data_AF-A0A2P2IF30-F1
#
_entry.id   AF-A0A2P2IF30-F1
#
_cell.length_a   1.000
_cell.length_b   1.000
_cell.length_c   1.000
_cell.angle_alpha   90.00
_cell.angle_beta   90.00
_cell.angle_gamma   90.00
#
_symmetry.space_group_name_H-M   'P 1'
#
loop_
_entity.id
_entity.type
_entity.pdbx_description
1 polymer ?
#
loop_
_entity_poly.entity_id
_entity_poly.type
_entity_poly.pdbx_seq_one_letter_code
_entity_poly.pdbx_strand_id
1 'polypeptide(L)'
;CFDVGRQLQRAATIAVRYSAVRRQSEIQPGNGEVQILDYQTQQHSLIPQLATVFAVMFSARRLWDDYNSVTHDISDSGDLSMLPELHALSCGLKAASSSECSAGVEVCRLSCGGHGYLASSNLPRILTNTLATQTYEGENTVMWLQVARYLQKCHRDCKDGLPVPPSVSFLGAPPRRDAQHLSNDGLVSGWQSGT
;
A
#
# COMPACT_ATOMS: atom_id res chain seq x y z
N CYS A 1 10.75 -3.01 2.01
CA CYS A 1 9.59 -3.01 1.09
C CYS A 1 9.44 -4.33 0.32
N PHE A 2 10.48 -4.83 -0.37
CA PHE A 2 10.38 -6.12 -1.09
C PHE A 2 10.01 -7.31 -0.21
N ASP A 3 10.60 -7.41 0.98
CA ASP A 3 10.37 -8.57 1.84
C ASP A 3 8.92 -8.66 2.33
N VAL A 4 8.34 -7.54 2.75
CA VAL A 4 6.94 -7.52 3.20
C VAL A 4 5.97 -7.77 2.04
N GLY A 5 6.27 -7.26 0.84
CA GLY A 5 5.50 -7.56 -0.38
C GLY A 5 5.54 -9.06 -0.74
N ARG A 6 6.70 -9.71 -0.60
CA ARG A 6 6.85 -11.17 -0.80
C ARG A 6 6.08 -11.98 0.24
N GLN A 7 5.97 -11.48 1.47
CA GLN A 7 5.16 -12.13 2.51
C GLN A 7 3.66 -12.07 2.17
N LEU A 8 3.15 -10.92 1.72
CA LEU A 8 1.78 -10.81 1.21
C LEU A 8 1.56 -11.71 -0.02
N GLN A 9 2.52 -11.75 -0.95
CA GLN A 9 2.46 -12.63 -2.13
C GLN A 9 2.27 -14.11 -1.74
N ARG A 10 3.02 -14.57 -0.73
CA ARG A 10 2.90 -15.94 -0.20
C ARG A 10 1.51 -16.17 0.42
N ALA A 11 1.04 -15.24 1.25
CA ALA A 11 -0.27 -15.35 1.88
C ALA A 11 -1.41 -15.36 0.87
N ALA A 12 -1.40 -14.43 -0.09
CA ALA A 12 -2.38 -14.35 -1.16
C ALA A 12 -2.38 -15.63 -2.03
N THR A 13 -1.21 -16.17 -2.35
CA THR A 13 -1.09 -17.45 -3.08
C THR A 13 -1.75 -18.60 -2.32
N ILE A 14 -1.51 -18.70 -1.01
CA ILE A 14 -2.14 -19.73 -0.16
C ILE A 14 -3.66 -19.56 -0.15
N ALA A 15 -4.15 -18.35 0.13
CA ALA A 15 -5.57 -18.08 0.29
C ALA A 15 -6.35 -18.26 -1.02
N VAL A 16 -5.82 -17.80 -2.15
CA VAL A 16 -6.46 -17.97 -3.47
C VAL A 16 -6.51 -19.45 -3.86
N ARG A 17 -5.41 -20.20 -3.70
CA ARG A 17 -5.39 -21.64 -4.00
C ARG A 17 -6.32 -22.43 -3.08
N TYR A 18 -6.34 -22.11 -1.79
CA TYR A 18 -7.29 -22.70 -0.85
C TYR A 18 -8.72 -22.42 -1.28
N SER A 19 -9.02 -21.18 -1.67
CA SER A 19 -10.36 -20.77 -2.09
C SER A 19 -10.84 -21.44 -3.38
N ALA A 20 -9.91 -21.76 -4.28
CA ALA A 20 -10.19 -22.52 -5.50
C ALA A 20 -10.43 -24.02 -5.24
N VAL A 21 -10.08 -24.56 -4.08
CA VAL A 21 -10.28 -25.99 -3.77
C VAL A 21 -11.39 -26.17 -2.75
N ARG A 22 -11.48 -25.30 -1.74
CA ARG A 22 -12.48 -25.36 -0.70
C ARG A 22 -13.86 -25.12 -1.32
N ARG A 23 -14.74 -26.10 -1.18
CA ARG A 23 -16.16 -25.97 -1.44
C ARG A 23 -16.91 -25.85 -0.13
N GLN A 24 -17.87 -24.93 -0.07
CA GLN A 24 -18.71 -24.75 1.10
C GLN A 24 -19.92 -23.90 0.72
N SER A 25 -21.10 -24.33 1.17
CA SER A 25 -22.37 -23.63 0.92
C SER A 25 -22.73 -23.55 -0.56
N GLU A 26 -23.97 -23.14 -0.83
CA GLU A 26 -24.53 -23.06 -2.18
C GLU A 26 -24.83 -21.60 -2.52
N ILE A 27 -24.64 -21.20 -3.78
CA ILE A 27 -25.12 -19.89 -4.29
C ILE A 27 -26.59 -20.00 -4.70
N GLN A 28 -26.94 -21.09 -5.37
CA GLN A 28 -28.29 -21.41 -5.78
C GLN A 28 -28.71 -22.72 -5.08
N PRO A 29 -29.83 -22.72 -4.34
CA PRO A 29 -30.29 -23.91 -3.65
C PRO A 29 -30.47 -25.11 -4.59
N GLY A 30 -29.88 -26.25 -4.24
CA GLY A 30 -29.99 -27.50 -4.99
C GLY A 30 -28.89 -27.74 -6.03
N ASN A 31 -27.97 -26.77 -6.24
CA ASN A 31 -26.86 -26.92 -7.19
C ASN A 31 -25.57 -27.50 -6.57
N GLY A 32 -25.60 -27.81 -5.27
CA GLY A 32 -24.45 -28.32 -4.52
C GLY A 32 -23.41 -27.25 -4.18
N GLU A 33 -22.37 -27.67 -3.47
CA GLU A 33 -21.36 -26.73 -2.97
C GLU A 33 -20.45 -26.20 -4.08
N VAL A 34 -20.31 -24.88 -4.13
CA VAL A 34 -19.43 -24.16 -5.07
C VAL A 34 -18.06 -23.91 -4.45
N GLN A 35 -17.06 -23.56 -5.27
CA GLN A 35 -15.78 -23.12 -4.73
C GLN A 35 -16.00 -21.82 -3.96
N ILE A 36 -15.37 -21.64 -2.80
CA ILE A 36 -15.59 -20.41 -2.04
C ILE A 36 -15.07 -19.18 -2.79
N LEU A 37 -14.16 -19.36 -3.75
CA LEU A 37 -13.70 -18.32 -4.67
C LEU A 37 -14.79 -17.80 -5.62
N ASP A 38 -15.90 -18.51 -5.81
CA ASP A 38 -17.01 -18.08 -6.67
C ASP A 38 -17.87 -17.01 -5.99
N TYR A 39 -17.78 -16.86 -4.66
CA TYR A 39 -18.47 -15.81 -3.94
C TYR A 39 -17.82 -14.45 -4.15
N GLN A 40 -18.62 -13.45 -4.50
CA GLN A 40 -18.17 -12.07 -4.66
C GLN A 40 -17.52 -11.51 -3.38
N THR A 41 -17.99 -11.93 -2.20
CA THR A 41 -17.38 -11.55 -0.92
C THR A 41 -15.95 -12.06 -0.78
N GLN A 42 -15.69 -13.32 -1.15
CA GLN A 42 -14.35 -13.90 -1.13
C GLN A 42 -13.43 -13.24 -2.16
N GLN A 43 -13.95 -12.96 -3.36
CA GLN A 43 -13.22 -12.23 -4.41
C GLN A 43 -12.88 -10.80 -3.95
N HIS A 44 -13.83 -10.10 -3.34
CA HIS A 44 -13.64 -8.76 -2.81
C HIS A 44 -12.62 -8.74 -1.65
N SER A 45 -12.50 -9.83 -0.89
CA SER A 45 -11.42 -9.95 0.10
C SER A 45 -10.06 -10.18 -0.55
N LEU A 46 -9.94 -11.08 -1.54
CA LEU A 46 -8.65 -11.57 -2.04
C LEU A 46 -8.08 -10.82 -3.25
N ILE A 47 -8.91 -10.39 -4.20
CA ILE A 47 -8.45 -9.70 -5.42
C ILE A 47 -7.72 -8.39 -5.08
N PRO A 48 -8.20 -7.54 -4.15
CA PRO A 48 -7.44 -6.37 -3.75
C PRO A 48 -6.06 -6.71 -3.17
N GLN A 49 -5.92 -7.83 -2.44
CA GLN A 49 -4.61 -8.22 -1.90
C GLN A 49 -3.62 -8.61 -2.99
N LEU A 50 -4.09 -9.28 -4.05
CA LEU A 50 -3.26 -9.55 -5.23
C LEU A 50 -2.84 -8.24 -5.90
N ALA A 51 -3.75 -7.28 -6.07
CA ALA A 51 -3.41 -5.97 -6.62
C ALA A 51 -2.38 -5.24 -5.76
N THR A 52 -2.52 -5.26 -4.42
CA THR A 52 -1.55 -4.68 -3.47
C THR A 52 -0.16 -5.31 -3.61
N VAL A 53 -0.06 -6.63 -3.84
CA VAL A 53 1.24 -7.28 -4.11
C VAL A 53 1.93 -6.64 -5.30
N PHE A 54 1.25 -6.49 -6.43
CA PHE A 54 1.84 -5.88 -7.62
C PHE A 54 2.20 -4.41 -7.39
N ALA A 55 1.31 -3.64 -6.78
CA ALA A 55 1.55 -2.22 -6.47
C ALA A 55 2.78 -2.01 -5.58
N VAL A 56 2.94 -2.82 -4.52
CA VAL A 56 4.09 -2.76 -3.61
C VAL A 56 5.36 -3.20 -4.32
N MET A 57 5.33 -4.27 -5.11
CA MET A 57 6.51 -4.79 -5.80
C MET A 57 7.02 -3.82 -6.87
N PHE A 58 6.12 -3.18 -7.64
CA PHE A 58 6.50 -2.18 -8.62
C PHE A 58 7.01 -0.89 -7.96
N SER A 59 6.35 -0.41 -6.91
CA SER A 59 6.82 0.75 -6.14
C SER A 59 8.20 0.50 -5.52
N ALA A 60 8.43 -0.68 -4.96
CA ALA A 60 9.72 -1.05 -4.39
C ALA A 60 10.83 -1.12 -5.45
N ARG A 61 10.50 -1.56 -6.67
CA ARG A 61 11.44 -1.57 -7.79
C ARG A 61 11.79 -0.17 -8.25
N ARG A 62 10.78 0.70 -8.41
CA ARG A 62 11.00 2.11 -8.75
C ARG A 62 11.93 2.79 -7.73
N LEU A 63 11.68 2.59 -6.43
CA LEU A 63 12.50 3.16 -5.37
C LEU A 63 13.94 2.61 -5.38
N TRP A 64 14.11 1.34 -5.72
CA TRP A 64 15.44 0.75 -5.87
C TRP A 64 16.22 1.38 -7.02
N ASP A 65 15.56 1.65 -8.14
CA ASP A 65 16.17 2.32 -9.28
C ASP A 65 16.54 3.79 -8.94
N ASP A 66 15.70 4.48 -8.16
CA ASP A 66 16.02 5.82 -7.62
C ASP A 66 17.22 5.77 -6.67
N TYR A 67 17.27 4.79 -5.77
CA TYR A 67 18.41 4.61 -4.86
C TYR A 67 19.73 4.43 -5.61
N ASN A 68 19.74 3.60 -6.66
CA ASN A 68 20.94 3.37 -7.46
C ASN A 68 21.37 4.64 -8.20
N SER A 69 20.41 5.39 -8.75
CA SER A 69 20.68 6.64 -9.47
C SER A 69 21.28 7.69 -8.54
N VAL A 70 20.66 7.92 -7.38
CA VAL A 70 21.18 8.89 -6.39
C VAL A 70 22.54 8.47 -5.85
N THR A 71 22.75 7.18 -5.58
CA THR A 71 24.05 6.68 -5.11
C THR A 71 25.15 6.88 -6.15
N HIS A 72 24.82 6.68 -7.43
CA HIS A 72 25.72 6.96 -8.54
C HIS A 72 26.08 8.44 -8.59
N ASP A 73 25.10 9.35 -8.55
CA ASP A 73 25.32 10.80 -8.63
C ASP A 73 26.16 11.33 -7.46
N ILE A 74 25.97 10.78 -6.25
CA ILE A 74 26.81 11.05 -5.09
C ILE A 74 28.26 10.62 -5.34
N SER A 75 28.46 9.44 -5.92
CA SER A 75 29.81 8.90 -6.16
C SER A 75 30.57 9.62 -7.28
N ASP A 76 29.87 10.06 -8.32
CA ASP A 76 30.47 10.65 -9.52
C ASP A 76 30.69 12.16 -9.35
N SER A 77 29.71 12.87 -8.78
CA SER A 77 29.69 14.34 -8.74
C SER A 77 29.58 14.94 -7.34
N GLY A 78 29.32 14.13 -6.31
CA GLY A 78 29.04 14.61 -4.96
C GLY A 78 27.67 15.30 -4.82
N ASP A 79 26.77 15.13 -5.79
CA ASP A 79 25.44 15.74 -5.75
C ASP A 79 24.54 15.07 -4.70
N LEU A 80 24.08 15.86 -3.73
CA LEU A 80 23.21 15.44 -2.64
C LEU A 80 21.78 15.97 -2.81
N SER A 81 21.46 16.64 -3.93
CA SER A 81 20.20 17.33 -4.17
C SER A 81 18.97 16.43 -4.04
N MET A 82 19.07 15.18 -4.51
CA MET A 82 17.99 14.20 -4.54
C MET A 82 17.87 13.35 -3.27
N LEU A 83 18.86 13.42 -2.36
CA LEU A 83 18.90 12.62 -1.14
C LEU A 83 17.69 12.87 -0.20
N PRO A 84 17.20 14.12 0.00
CA PRO A 84 16.01 14.36 0.81
C PRO A 84 14.73 13.71 0.25
N GLU A 85 14.56 13.73 -1.08
CA GLU A 85 13.41 13.11 -1.74
C GLU A 85 13.48 11.58 -1.63
N LEU A 86 14.65 10.99 -1.92
CA LEU A 86 14.87 9.55 -1.77
C LEU A 86 14.56 9.08 -0.35
N HIS A 87 15.02 9.84 0.66
CA HIS A 87 14.73 9.54 2.06
C HIS A 87 13.22 9.57 2.35
N ALA A 88 12.52 10.64 1.92
CA ALA A 88 11.08 10.76 2.13
C ALA A 88 10.29 9.64 1.45
N LEU A 89 10.60 9.32 0.18
CA LEU A 89 9.97 8.21 -0.54
C LEU A 89 10.25 6.87 0.13
N SER A 90 11.46 6.65 0.63
CA SER A 90 11.83 5.44 1.36
C SER A 90 11.03 5.28 2.66
N CYS A 91 10.94 6.34 3.46
CA CYS A 91 10.14 6.34 4.70
C CYS A 91 8.66 6.07 4.42
N GLY A 92 8.08 6.77 3.44
CA GLY A 92 6.68 6.61 3.06
C GLY A 92 6.37 5.21 2.54
N LEU A 93 7.19 4.68 1.63
CA LEU A 93 6.97 3.35 1.08
C LEU A 93 7.17 2.27 2.14
N LYS A 94 8.14 2.41 3.05
CA LYS A 94 8.32 1.50 4.18
C LYS A 94 7.06 1.45 5.04
N ALA A 95 6.57 2.61 5.47
CA ALA A 95 5.41 2.69 6.36
C ALA A 95 4.13 2.18 5.67
N ALA A 96 3.85 2.62 4.45
CA ALA A 96 2.70 2.15 3.67
C ALA A 96 2.75 0.64 3.41
N SER A 97 3.85 0.14 2.83
CA SER A 97 3.92 -1.27 2.45
C SER A 97 3.85 -2.22 3.64
N SER A 98 4.45 -1.86 4.79
CA SER A 98 4.39 -2.68 6.01
C SER A 98 2.99 -2.73 6.63
N SER A 99 2.27 -1.60 6.62
CA SER A 99 0.87 -1.53 7.07
C SER A 99 -0.06 -2.33 6.16
N GLU A 100 -0.06 -2.02 4.87
CA GLU A 100 -0.95 -2.64 3.87
C GLU A 100 -0.70 -4.15 3.76
N CYS A 101 0.56 -4.59 3.70
CA CYS A 101 0.86 -6.01 3.59
C CYS A 101 0.50 -6.79 4.86
N SER A 102 0.69 -6.22 6.05
CA SER A 102 0.30 -6.91 7.29
C SER A 102 -1.21 -7.07 7.39
N ALA A 103 -1.96 -6.02 7.08
CA ALA A 103 -3.42 -6.08 7.02
C ALA A 103 -3.89 -7.09 5.95
N GLY A 104 -3.29 -7.08 4.76
CA GLY A 104 -3.61 -8.00 3.69
C GLY A 104 -3.32 -9.47 4.00
N VAL A 105 -2.25 -9.76 4.73
CA VAL A 105 -1.97 -11.12 5.20
C VAL A 105 -3.04 -11.60 6.18
N GLU A 106 -3.52 -10.72 7.07
CA GLU A 106 -4.61 -11.07 7.99
C GLU A 106 -5.92 -11.32 7.25
N VAL A 107 -6.24 -10.53 6.21
CA VAL A 107 -7.37 -10.80 5.31
C VAL A 107 -7.22 -12.18 4.67
N CYS A 108 -6.05 -12.53 4.14
CA CYS A 108 -5.79 -13.85 3.57
C CYS A 108 -5.98 -14.99 4.59
N ARG A 109 -5.57 -14.77 5.85
CA ARG A 109 -5.76 -15.71 6.96
C ARG A 109 -7.25 -15.94 7.24
N LEU A 110 -8.01 -14.86 7.39
CA LEU A 110 -9.44 -14.91 7.66
C LEU A 110 -10.23 -15.55 6.50
N SER A 111 -9.84 -15.28 5.25
CA SER A 111 -10.43 -15.88 4.05
C SER A 111 -10.25 -17.40 3.96
N CYS A 112 -9.34 -17.99 4.74
CA CYS A 112 -9.18 -19.45 4.83
C CYS A 112 -10.05 -20.08 5.94
N GLY A 113 -10.88 -19.29 6.63
CA GLY A 113 -11.71 -19.75 7.74
C GLY A 113 -10.90 -20.35 8.89
N GLY A 114 -11.45 -21.34 9.59
CA GLY A 114 -10.78 -22.01 10.71
C GLY A 114 -9.43 -22.64 10.33
N HIS A 115 -9.27 -23.13 9.09
CA HIS A 115 -8.00 -23.68 8.61
C HIS A 115 -6.89 -22.62 8.50
N GLY A 116 -7.25 -21.35 8.28
CA GLY A 116 -6.29 -20.24 8.29
C GLY A 116 -5.67 -19.97 9.67
N TYR A 117 -6.32 -20.41 10.76
CA TYR A 117 -5.75 -20.30 12.11
C TYR A 117 -4.66 -21.37 12.36
N LEU A 118 -4.75 -22.52 11.71
CA LEU A 118 -3.83 -23.63 11.96
C LEU A 118 -2.43 -23.29 11.48
N ALA A 119 -1.42 -23.73 12.24
CA ALA A 119 0.00 -23.58 11.87
C ALA A 119 0.31 -24.24 10.50
N SER A 120 -0.44 -25.28 10.11
CA SER A 120 -0.33 -25.94 8.81
C SER A 120 -0.64 -25.03 7.62
N SER A 121 -1.45 -23.98 7.81
CA SER A 121 -1.68 -22.96 6.76
C SER A 121 -0.46 -22.05 6.56
N ASN A 122 0.46 -22.00 7.53
CA ASN A 122 1.60 -21.09 7.60
C ASN A 122 1.24 -19.59 7.63
N LEU A 123 -0.05 -19.21 7.50
CA LEU A 123 -0.52 -17.83 7.50
C LEU A 123 -0.26 -17.09 8.81
N PRO A 124 -0.46 -17.69 10.01
CA PRO A 124 -0.12 -17.02 11.27
C PRO A 124 1.36 -16.63 11.35
N ARG A 125 2.26 -17.51 10.90
CA ARG A 125 3.70 -17.22 10.89
C ARG A 125 4.05 -16.11 9.90
N ILE A 126 3.43 -16.11 8.72
CA ILE A 126 3.62 -15.04 7.73
C ILE A 126 3.18 -13.70 8.32
N LEU A 127 2.03 -13.66 9.01
CA LEU A 127 1.50 -12.46 9.65
C LEU A 127 2.44 -11.91 10.72
N THR A 128 2.92 -12.76 11.63
CA THR A 128 3.86 -12.32 12.68
C THR A 128 5.12 -11.71 12.07
N ASN A 129 5.62 -12.27 10.97
CA ASN A 129 6.78 -11.72 10.27
C ASN A 129 6.50 -10.35 9.62
N THR A 130 5.29 -10.11 9.09
CA THR A 130 4.96 -8.79 8.53
C THR A 130 4.75 -7.73 9.61
N LEU A 131 4.16 -8.10 10.75
CA LEU A 131 3.95 -7.17 11.88
C LEU A 131 5.26 -6.60 12.42
N ALA A 132 6.32 -7.41 12.48
CA ALA A 132 7.65 -6.96 12.86
C ALA A 132 8.17 -5.79 11.99
N THR A 133 7.82 -5.77 10.70
CA THR A 133 8.28 -4.74 9.75
C THR A 133 7.65 -3.37 10.00
N GLN A 134 6.59 -3.28 10.79
CA GLN A 134 6.00 -2.00 11.20
C GLN A 134 6.85 -1.29 12.26
N THR A 135 7.71 -2.03 12.97
CA THR A 135 8.52 -1.52 14.08
C THR A 135 10.00 -1.36 13.70
N TYR A 136 10.61 -2.38 13.10
CA TYR A 136 12.02 -2.32 12.70
C TYR A 136 12.21 -1.37 11.50
N GLU A 137 13.43 -0.86 11.33
CA GLU A 137 13.76 0.19 10.34
C GLU A 137 12.97 1.50 10.52
N GLY A 138 12.50 1.75 11.76
CA GLY A 138 11.79 2.96 12.17
C GLY A 138 10.28 2.75 12.28
N GLU A 139 9.69 3.02 13.44
CA GLU A 139 8.25 2.85 13.68
C GLU A 139 7.41 3.66 12.68
N ASN A 140 6.30 3.09 12.20
CA ASN A 140 5.53 3.64 11.08
C ASN A 140 5.05 5.09 11.29
N THR A 141 4.60 5.46 12.50
CA THR A 141 4.21 6.84 12.82
C THR A 141 5.40 7.78 12.70
N VAL A 142 6.58 7.39 13.19
CA VAL A 142 7.81 8.18 13.03
C VAL A 142 8.19 8.33 11.56
N MET A 143 8.06 7.28 10.75
CA MET A 143 8.31 7.36 9.31
C MET A 143 7.35 8.30 8.60
N TRP A 144 6.06 8.27 8.94
CA TRP A 144 5.09 9.22 8.42
C TRP A 144 5.40 10.67 8.83
N LEU A 145 5.94 10.90 10.04
CA LEU A 145 6.40 12.22 10.44
C LEU A 145 7.60 12.72 9.63
N GLN A 146 8.51 11.85 9.21
CA GLN A 146 9.59 12.23 8.29
C GLN A 146 9.04 12.70 6.94
N VAL A 147 8.07 11.96 6.38
CA VAL A 147 7.38 12.34 5.14
C VAL A 147 6.65 13.67 5.31
N ALA A 148 5.91 13.85 6.41
CA ALA A 148 5.15 15.07 6.66
C ALA A 148 6.05 16.32 6.73
N ARG A 149 7.20 16.23 7.41
CA ARG A 149 8.17 17.33 7.48
C ARG A 149 8.74 17.68 6.10
N TYR A 150 9.05 16.67 5.28
CA TYR A 150 9.49 16.86 3.90
C TYR A 150 8.41 17.57 3.07
N LEU A 151 7.16 17.08 3.10
CA LEU A 151 6.05 17.69 2.37
C LEU A 151 5.77 19.14 2.82
N GLN A 152 5.83 19.43 4.12
CA GLN A 152 5.68 20.80 4.64
C GLN A 152 6.78 21.73 4.13
N LYS A 153 8.02 21.25 4.03
CA LYS A 153 9.12 22.01 3.43
C LYS A 153 8.83 22.28 1.96
N CYS A 154 8.55 21.25 1.15
CA CYS A 154 8.25 21.42 -0.27
C CYS A 154 7.05 22.35 -0.51
N HIS A 155 6.01 22.28 0.33
CA HIS A 155 4.86 23.18 0.22
C HIS A 155 5.24 24.65 0.45
N ARG A 156 6.11 24.94 1.42
CA ARG A 156 6.62 26.29 1.65
C ARG A 156 7.49 26.74 0.47
N ASP A 157 8.38 25.87 0.00
CA ASP A 157 9.25 26.16 -1.14
C ASP A 157 8.40 26.50 -2.40
N CYS A 158 7.33 25.75 -2.67
CA CYS A 158 6.36 26.08 -3.73
C CYS A 158 5.71 27.46 -3.55
N LYS A 159 5.33 27.84 -2.32
CA LYS A 159 4.74 29.16 -2.02
C LYS A 159 5.71 30.29 -2.27
N ASP A 160 6.99 30.05 -1.98
CA ASP A 160 8.06 31.02 -2.19
C ASP A 160 8.55 31.04 -3.65
N GLY A 161 7.93 30.25 -4.55
CA GLY A 161 8.30 30.16 -5.96
C GLY A 161 9.59 29.38 -6.22
N LEU A 162 10.07 28.61 -5.24
CA LEU A 162 11.26 27.78 -5.35
C LEU A 162 10.95 26.47 -6.07
N PRO A 163 11.92 25.91 -6.82
CA PRO A 163 11.75 24.63 -7.48
C PRO A 163 11.60 23.50 -6.45
N VAL A 164 10.70 22.57 -6.73
CA VAL A 164 10.53 21.32 -5.96
C VAL A 164 10.70 20.11 -6.87
N PRO A 165 11.05 18.93 -6.32
CA PRO A 165 11.21 17.73 -7.13
C PRO A 165 9.93 17.27 -7.85
N PRO A 166 10.05 16.53 -8.96
CA PRO A 166 8.90 16.12 -9.77
C PRO A 166 7.84 15.32 -8.99
N SER A 167 8.24 14.47 -8.03
CA SER A 167 7.28 13.63 -7.28
C SER A 167 6.30 14.45 -6.42
N VAL A 168 6.66 15.69 -6.08
CA VAL A 168 5.86 16.62 -5.26
C VAL A 168 5.43 17.87 -6.01
N SER A 169 5.67 17.93 -7.33
CA SER A 169 5.27 19.06 -8.19
C SER A 169 3.77 19.34 -8.14
N PHE A 170 2.96 18.33 -7.86
CA PHE A 170 1.51 18.47 -7.67
C PHE A 170 1.13 19.40 -6.49
N LEU A 171 2.04 19.65 -5.54
CA LEU A 171 1.81 20.60 -4.43
C LEU A 171 1.74 22.06 -4.90
N GLY A 172 2.34 22.38 -6.05
CA GLY A 172 2.28 23.70 -6.67
C GLY A 172 1.06 23.91 -7.56
N ALA A 173 0.25 22.87 -7.79
CA ALA A 173 -0.97 22.99 -8.57
C ALA A 173 -1.96 23.94 -7.88
N PRO A 174 -2.73 24.76 -8.62
CA PRO A 174 -3.75 25.61 -8.02
C PRO A 174 -4.73 24.74 -7.24
N PRO A 175 -5.25 25.22 -6.09
CA PRO A 175 -6.25 24.48 -5.34
C PRO A 175 -7.41 24.15 -6.30
N ARG A 176 -7.85 22.88 -6.28
CA ARG A 176 -9.03 22.47 -7.07
C ARG A 176 -10.17 23.41 -6.72
N ARG A 177 -10.70 24.11 -7.72
CA ARG A 177 -11.79 25.10 -7.57
C ARG A 177 -13.06 24.48 -6.99
N ASP A 178 -13.15 23.16 -7.02
CA ASP A 178 -14.27 22.34 -6.59
C ASP A 178 -14.23 22.02 -5.08
N ALA A 179 -13.16 22.42 -4.37
CA ALA A 179 -13.16 22.46 -2.90
C ALA A 179 -13.93 23.69 -2.39
N GLN A 180 -15.11 23.95 -2.95
CA GLN A 180 -16.03 24.92 -2.38
C GLN A 180 -16.70 24.26 -1.17
N HIS A 181 -16.18 24.61 0.00
CA HIS A 181 -16.80 24.40 1.30
C HIS A 181 -16.84 22.91 1.76
N LEU A 182 -15.96 22.51 2.68
CA LEU A 182 -16.00 21.18 3.32
C LEU A 182 -17.20 21.00 4.28
N SER A 183 -18.27 21.80 4.16
CA SER A 183 -19.54 21.49 4.84
C SER A 183 -20.27 20.40 4.08
N ASN A 184 -21.27 19.83 4.75
CA ASN A 184 -22.22 18.92 4.12
C ASN A 184 -22.84 19.53 2.85
N ASP A 185 -23.11 20.84 2.82
CA ASP A 185 -23.70 21.51 1.65
C ASP A 185 -22.72 21.61 0.46
N GLY A 186 -21.44 21.86 0.73
CA GLY A 186 -20.42 21.89 -0.34
C GLY A 186 -20.09 20.51 -0.88
N LEU A 187 -20.16 19.48 -0.04
CA LEU A 187 -20.04 18.07 -0.47
C LEU A 187 -21.21 17.63 -1.35
N VAL A 188 -22.45 18.01 -1.00
CA VAL A 188 -23.66 17.68 -1.79
C VAL A 188 -23.65 18.39 -3.15
N SER A 189 -23.29 19.68 -3.18
CA SER A 189 -23.22 20.46 -4.43
C SER A 189 -22.07 20.01 -5.35
N GLY A 190 -20.93 19.61 -4.79
CA GLY A 190 -19.84 18.99 -5.55
C GLY A 190 -20.23 17.66 -6.20
N TRP A 191 -21.08 16.86 -5.55
CA TRP A 191 -21.56 15.60 -6.11
C TRP A 191 -22.58 15.80 -7.24
N GLN A 192 -23.45 16.81 -7.11
CA GLN A 192 -24.48 17.14 -8.11
C GLN A 192 -23.92 17.83 -9.37
N SER A 193 -22.78 18.49 -9.28
CA SER A 193 -22.12 19.19 -10.40
C SER A 193 -21.24 18.28 -11.27
N GLY A 194 -21.03 17.02 -10.85
CA GLY A 194 -20.25 16.01 -11.56
C GLY A 194 -21.05 15.08 -12.48
N THR A 195 -22.33 15.34 -12.72
CA THR A 195 -23.21 14.67 -13.71
C THR A 195 -23.66 15.64 -14.79
#